data_AF-A0A9E1YVD2-F1
#
_entry.id   AF-A0A9E1YVD2-F1
#
_cell.length_a   1.000
_cell.length_b   1.000
_cell.length_c   1.000
_cell.angle_alpha   90.00
_cell.angle_beta   90.00
_cell.angle_gamma   90.00
#
_symmetry.space_group_name_H-M   'P 1'
#
loop_
_entity.id
_entity.type
_entity.pdbx_description
1 polymer ?
#
loop_
_entity_poly.entity_id
_entity_poly.type
_entity_poly.pdbx_seq_one_letter_code
_entity_poly.pdbx_strand_id
1 'polypeptide(L)' 'FSRCPALSVPSGLSGDGVPTGIQIVGNPYDDKSVFRVAQTLEGRVDFGKIRL' A
#
# COMPACT_ATOMS: atom_id res chain seq x y z
N PHE A 1 -6.26 -21.89 -1.57
CA PHE A 1 -6.31 -20.64 -0.80
C PHE A 1 -4.96 -20.39 -0.15
N SER A 2 -4.18 -19.44 -0.67
CA SER A 2 -2.97 -18.97 0.01
C SER A 2 -3.38 -18.18 1.24
N ARG A 3 -2.77 -18.46 2.40
CA ARG A 3 -3.06 -17.77 3.67
C ARG A 3 -2.17 -16.53 3.85
N CYS A 4 -1.76 -15.94 2.73
CA CYS A 4 -0.83 -14.82 2.71
C CYS A 4 -1.61 -13.52 2.96
N PRO A 5 -1.18 -12.70 3.94
CA PRO A 5 -1.74 -11.38 4.11
C PRO A 5 -1.39 -10.51 2.91
N ALA A 6 -2.36 -9.73 2.47
CA ALA A 6 -2.26 -8.87 1.30
C ALA A 6 -2.88 -7.51 1.62
N LEU A 7 -2.14 -6.43 1.37
CA LEU A 7 -2.56 -5.06 1.70
C LEU A 7 -2.28 -4.14 0.51
N SER A 8 -3.24 -3.28 0.19
CA SER A 8 -3.09 -2.25 -0.84
C SER A 8 -2.98 -0.88 -0.19
N VAL A 9 -1.98 -0.10 -0.62
CA VAL A 9 -1.80 1.30 -0.21
C VAL A 9 -1.68 2.18 -1.45
N PRO A 10 -2.20 3.41 -1.45
CA PRO A 10 -2.01 4.32 -2.57
C PRO A 10 -0.53 4.74 -2.66
N SER A 11 -0.06 4.96 -3.89
CA SER A 11 1.33 5.32 -4.18
C SER A 11 1.48 6.69 -4.83
N GLY A 12 0.38 7.34 -5.20
CA GLY A 12 0.38 8.67 -5.80
C GLY A 12 -0.64 8.78 -6.92
N LEU A 13 -0.38 9.73 -7.82
CA LEU A 13 -1.09 9.87 -9.09
C LEU A 13 -0.10 9.56 -10.22
N SER A 14 -0.60 8.91 -11.28
CA SER A 14 0.10 8.82 -12.56
C SER A 14 0.28 10.22 -13.18
N GLY A 15 1.12 10.35 -14.21
CA GLY A 15 1.30 11.61 -14.95
C GLY A 15 -0.02 12.20 -15.48
N ASP A 16 -1.02 11.35 -15.72
CA ASP A 16 -2.36 11.72 -16.18
C ASP A 16 -3.36 11.98 -15.04
N GLY A 17 -2.90 12.06 -13.79
CA GLY A 17 -3.75 12.33 -12.62
C GLY A 17 -4.54 11.13 -12.09
N VAL A 18 -4.30 9.93 -12.62
CA VAL A 18 -5.00 8.70 -12.19
C VAL A 18 -4.38 8.15 -10.90
N PRO A 19 -5.16 7.85 -9.84
CA PRO A 19 -4.64 7.24 -8.62
C PRO A 19 -3.96 5.89 -8.87
N THR A 20 -2.76 5.74 -8.33
CA THR A 20 -1.98 4.49 -8.37
C THR A 20 -1.83 3.91 -6.98
N GLY A 21 -1.57 2.59 -6.90
CA GLY A 21 -1.38 1.87 -5.65
C GLY A 21 -0.26 0.85 -5.71
N ILE A 22 0.22 0.45 -4.53
CA ILE A 22 1.19 -0.61 -4.31
C ILE A 22 0.49 -1.75 -3.56
N GLN A 23 0.68 -2.98 -4.07
CA GLN A 23 0.21 -4.20 -3.42
C GLN A 23 1.37 -4.85 -2.65
N ILE A 24 1.18 -5.06 -1.36
CA ILE A 24 2.13 -5.74 -0.47
C ILE A 24 1.56 -7.12 -0.19
N VAL A 25 2.37 -8.16 -0.39
CA VAL A 25 2.00 -9.55 -0.06
C VAL A 25 3.07 -10.12 0.85
N GLY A 26 2.65 -10.55 2.04
CA GLY A 26 3.53 -11.12 3.05
C GLY A 26 3.56 -12.65 3.03
N ASN A 27 4.44 -13.20 3.87
CA ASN A 27 4.42 -14.62 4.18
C ASN A 27 3.13 -15.01 4.91
N PRO A 28 2.68 -16.28 4.81
CA PRO A 28 1.49 -16.73 5.53
C PRO A 28 1.52 -16.35 7.01
N TYR A 29 0.42 -15.75 7.48
CA TYR A 29 0.23 -15.30 8.88
C TYR A 29 1.18 -14.21 9.40
N ASP A 30 1.90 -13.52 8.52
CA ASP A 30 2.79 -12.40 8.90
C ASP A 30 2.16 -11.03 8.59
N ASP A 31 0.95 -10.79 9.11
CA ASP A 31 0.22 -9.54 8.94
C ASP A 31 1.01 -8.33 9.49
N LYS A 32 1.77 -8.55 10.57
CA LYS A 32 2.56 -7.49 11.23
C LYS A 32 3.61 -6.90 10.31
N SER A 33 4.31 -7.72 9.53
CA SER A 33 5.29 -7.22 8.56
C SER A 33 4.62 -6.45 7.44
N VAL A 34 3.48 -6.93 6.93
CA VAL A 34 2.70 -6.24 5.90
C VAL A 34 2.25 -4.85 6.38
N PHE A 35 1.70 -4.73 7.58
CA PHE A 35 1.33 -3.44 8.17
C PHE A 35 2.52 -2.51 8.39
N ARG A 36 3.67 -3.03 8.84
CA ARG A 36 4.88 -2.21 9.03
C ARG A 36 5.38 -1.62 7.72
N VAL A 37 5.36 -2.40 6.63
CA VAL A 37 5.72 -1.91 5.29
C VAL A 37 4.74 -0.85 4.83
N ALA A 38 3.43 -1.09 4.98
CA ALA A 38 2.40 -0.12 4.61
C ALA A 38 2.55 1.20 5.36
N GLN A 39 2.71 1.17 6.69
CA GLN A 39 2.93 2.39 7.49
C GLN A 39 4.16 3.19 7.03
N THR A 40 5.21 2.48 6.61
CA THR A 40 6.45 3.08 6.11
C THR A 40 6.26 3.74 4.73
N LEU A 41 5.34 3.20 3.91
CA LEU A 41 4.91 3.78 2.64
C LEU A 41 3.94 4.95 2.86
N GLU A 42 3.06 4.86 3.86
CA GLU A 42 2.16 5.94 4.25
C GLU A 42 2.90 7.23 4.60
N GLY A 43 4.01 7.13 5.32
CA GLY A 43 4.85 8.30 5.64
C GLY A 43 5.63 8.88 4.45
N ARG A 44 5.70 8.19 3.30
CA ARG A 44 6.45 8.62 2.11
C ARG A 44 5.56 9.12 0.99
N VAL A 45 4.33 8.62 0.90
CA VAL A 45 3.36 9.02 -0.11
C VAL A 45 2.53 10.17 0.45
N ASP A 46 2.34 11.21 -0.33
CA ASP A 46 1.54 12.37 0.08
C ASP A 46 0.05 12.06 -0.16
N PHE A 47 -0.57 11.35 0.81
CA PHE A 47 -1.99 10.96 0.76
C PHE A 47 -2.93 12.16 0.61
N GLY A 48 -2.51 13.34 1.08
CA GLY A 48 -3.29 14.57 0.98
C GLY A 48 -3.61 14.97 -0.47
N LYS A 49 -2.77 14.57 -1.43
CA LYS A 49 -2.95 14.85 -2.86
C LYS A 49 -3.84 13.85 -3.59
N ILE A 50 -4.16 12.71 -2.97
CA ILE A 50 -4.94 11.61 -3.57
C ILE A 50 -6.43 11.71 -3.18
N ARG A 51 -6.76 12.56 -2.20
CA ARG A 51 -8.15 12.85 -1.82
C ARG A 51 -8.81 13.67 -2.94
N LEU A 52 -9.66 13.00 -3.73
CA LEU A 52 -10.69 13.63 -4.56
C LEU A 52 -11.73 14.33 -3.69
#